data_AF-A0A3D8M2U0-F1
#
_entry.id   AF-A0A3D8M2U0-F1
#
_cell.length_a   1.000
_cell.length_b   1.000
_cell.length_c   1.000
_cell.angle_alpha   90.00
_cell.angle_beta   90.00
_cell.angle_gamma   90.00
#
_symmetry.space_group_name_H-M   'P 1'
#
loop_
_entity.id
_entity.type
_entity.pdbx_description
1 polymer ?
#
loop_
_entity_poly.entity_id
_entity_poly.type
_entity_poly.pdbx_seq_one_letter_code
_entity_poly.pdbx_strand_id
1 'polypeptide(L)'
;MDALDKLAEKNRTHQKHVKAEKLAVALIALGLLPFYVDLVYSIITSDASFPQRLVFAFVSCIGSLCFSCPILAMVDLSLFSYRVKAIILVFTQSWFIYFWVFSEAPWVGFLPSIPVYLAMRRQLPEIKAKAANGDYDL
;
A
#
# COMPACT_ATOMS: atom_id res chain seq x y z
N MET A 1 31.76 27.83 -8.02
CA MET A 1 31.17 26.59 -7.49
C MET A 1 32.14 25.47 -7.78
N ASP A 2 32.68 24.86 -6.74
CA ASP A 2 33.77 23.89 -6.84
C ASP A 2 33.24 22.55 -7.40
N ALA A 3 34.04 21.85 -8.20
CA ALA A 3 33.61 20.59 -8.83
C ALA A 3 33.22 19.52 -7.79
N LEU A 4 33.81 19.62 -6.59
CA LEU A 4 33.49 18.80 -5.42
C LEU A 4 32.10 19.10 -4.83
N ASP A 5 31.68 20.37 -4.80
CA ASP A 5 30.33 20.74 -4.35
C ASP A 5 29.26 20.18 -5.29
N LYS A 6 29.51 20.23 -6.60
CA LYS A 6 28.60 19.69 -7.61
C LYS A 6 28.48 18.16 -7.53
N LEU A 7 29.57 17.46 -7.20
CA LEU A 7 29.58 16.02 -6.96
C LEU A 7 28.89 15.65 -5.64
N ALA A 8 29.11 16.41 -4.57
CA ALA A 8 28.44 16.22 -3.29
C ALA A 8 26.93 16.46 -3.39
N GLU A 9 26.52 17.47 -4.13
CA GLU A 9 25.11 17.77 -4.41
C GLU A 9 24.46 16.65 -5.24
N LYS A 10 25.12 16.18 -6.31
CA LYS A 10 24.64 15.04 -7.10
C LYS A 10 24.52 13.76 -6.28
N ASN A 11 25.48 13.48 -5.37
CA ASN A 11 25.42 12.33 -4.48
C ASN A 11 24.29 12.44 -3.46
N ARG A 12 24.03 13.64 -2.92
CA ARG A 12 22.88 13.88 -2.03
C ARG A 12 21.55 13.63 -2.72
N THR A 13 21.39 14.12 -3.96
CA THR A 13 20.16 13.89 -4.75
C THR A 13 19.99 12.42 -5.08
N HIS A 14 21.07 11.73 -5.50
CA HIS A 14 21.02 10.29 -5.76
C HIS A 14 20.68 9.46 -4.52
N GLN A 15 21.26 9.77 -3.36
CA GLN A 15 20.91 9.11 -2.10
C GLN A 15 19.47 9.37 -1.67
N LYS A 16 18.91 10.57 -1.92
CA LYS A 16 17.49 10.85 -1.66
C LYS A 16 16.59 9.97 -2.52
N HIS A 17 16.86 9.86 -3.83
CA HIS A 17 16.09 8.99 -4.71
C HIS A 17 16.18 7.52 -4.30
N VAL A 18 17.37 7.02 -3.98
CA VAL A 18 17.55 5.62 -3.53
C VAL A 18 16.79 5.36 -2.22
N LYS A 19 16.77 6.32 -1.29
CA LYS A 19 15.98 6.19 -0.05
C LYS A 19 14.48 6.19 -0.32
N ALA A 20 14.00 7.07 -1.20
CA ALA A 20 12.59 7.12 -1.60
C ALA A 20 12.16 5.84 -2.31
N GLU A 21 12.99 5.30 -3.20
CA GLU A 21 12.74 4.05 -3.91
C GLU A 21 12.70 2.86 -2.96
N LYS A 22 13.65 2.75 -2.03
CA LYS A 22 13.64 1.72 -0.98
C LYS A 22 12.39 1.81 -0.10
N LEU A 23 11.96 3.02 0.23
CA LEU A 23 10.75 3.25 1.02
C LEU A 23 9.49 2.86 0.24
N ALA A 24 9.41 3.21 -1.05
CA ALA A 24 8.31 2.81 -1.92
C ALA A 24 8.23 1.28 -2.06
N VAL A 25 9.37 0.60 -2.27
CA VAL A 25 9.43 -0.86 -2.33
C VAL A 25 8.98 -1.49 -1.00
N ALA A 26 9.45 -0.95 0.13
CA ALA A 26 9.04 -1.44 1.45
C ALA A 26 7.53 -1.26 1.68
N LEU A 27 6.96 -0.13 1.27
CA LEU A 27 5.52 0.12 1.37
C LEU A 27 4.72 -0.82 0.47
N ILE A 28 5.14 -1.04 -0.78
CA ILE A 28 4.51 -2.01 -1.69
C ILE A 28 4.55 -3.40 -1.07
N ALA A 29 5.72 -3.86 -0.61
CA ALA A 29 5.87 -5.16 0.03
C ALA A 29 4.98 -5.31 1.28
N LEU A 30 4.87 -4.25 2.09
CA LEU A 30 3.98 -4.21 3.26
C LEU A 30 2.50 -4.20 2.85
N GLY A 31 2.16 -3.54 1.75
CA GLY A 31 0.82 -3.54 1.17
C GLY A 31 0.41 -4.92 0.67
N LEU A 32 1.34 -5.69 0.11
CA LEU A 32 1.13 -7.07 -0.37
C LEU A 32 1.14 -8.12 0.75
N LEU A 33 1.33 -7.73 2.01
CA LEU A 33 1.37 -8.65 3.14
C LEU A 33 0.13 -9.58 3.25
N PRO A 34 -1.11 -9.11 3.01
CA PRO A 34 -2.28 -9.99 3.07
C PRO A 34 -2.27 -11.07 2.00
N PHE A 35 -1.77 -10.74 0.81
CA PHE A 35 -1.62 -11.69 -0.28
C PHE A 35 -0.66 -12.81 0.10
N TYR A 36 0.48 -12.47 0.72
CA TYR A 36 1.44 -13.48 1.17
C TYR A 36 0.86 -14.39 2.25
N VAL A 37 0.13 -13.82 3.21
CA VAL A 37 -0.50 -14.59 4.28
C VAL A 37 -1.58 -15.53 3.73
N ASP A 38 -2.43 -15.04 2.84
CA ASP A 38 -3.49 -15.83 2.19
C ASP A 38 -2.91 -16.96 1.32
N LEU A 39 -1.82 -16.68 0.60
CA LEU A 39 -1.13 -17.67 -0.23
C LEU A 39 -0.49 -18.77 0.64
N VAL A 40 0.19 -18.41 1.73
CA VAL A 40 0.78 -19.39 2.66
C VAL A 40 -0.31 -20.23 3.32
N TYR A 41 -1.38 -19.59 3.79
CA TYR A 41 -2.52 -20.29 4.38
C TYR A 41 -3.12 -21.29 3.40
N SER A 42 -3.43 -20.87 2.17
CA SER A 42 -3.96 -21.73 1.13
C SER A 42 -3.04 -22.90 0.77
N ILE A 43 -1.70 -22.75 0.86
CA ILE A 43 -0.79 -23.88 0.59
C ILE A 43 -0.86 -24.93 1.70
N ILE A 44 -1.03 -24.49 2.96
CA ILE A 44 -1.02 -25.37 4.13
C ILE A 44 -2.37 -26.07 4.31
N THR A 45 -3.49 -25.37 4.05
CA THR A 45 -4.84 -25.87 4.35
C THR A 45 -5.58 -26.44 3.15
N SER A 46 -5.26 -25.99 1.93
CA SER A 46 -6.02 -26.37 0.74
C SER A 46 -5.33 -27.50 -0.01
N ASP A 47 -5.92 -28.70 0.04
CA ASP A 47 -5.53 -29.87 -0.76
C ASP A 47 -6.04 -29.76 -2.22
N ALA A 48 -6.11 -28.52 -2.73
CA ALA A 48 -6.76 -28.20 -3.99
C ALA A 48 -5.88 -28.60 -5.18
N SER A 49 -6.37 -29.54 -5.99
CA SER A 49 -5.75 -29.92 -7.26
C SER A 49 -5.82 -28.79 -8.29
N PHE A 50 -4.94 -28.85 -9.27
CA PHE A 50 -5.02 -27.99 -10.46
C PHE A 50 -6.36 -28.23 -11.18
N PRO A 51 -7.11 -27.20 -11.63
CA PRO A 51 -6.78 -25.77 -11.72
C PRO A 51 -7.37 -24.87 -10.60
N GLN A 52 -8.09 -25.42 -9.62
CA GLN A 52 -8.74 -24.61 -8.56
C GLN A 52 -7.75 -23.77 -7.77
N ARG A 53 -6.54 -24.29 -7.51
CA ARG A 53 -5.46 -23.55 -6.85
C ARG A 53 -5.07 -22.25 -7.59
N LEU A 54 -5.12 -22.26 -8.93
CA LEU A 54 -4.86 -21.05 -9.74
C LEU A 54 -5.96 -20.02 -9.56
N VAL A 55 -7.22 -20.47 -9.60
CA VAL A 55 -8.38 -19.59 -9.41
C VAL A 55 -8.34 -18.94 -8.04
N PHE A 56 -8.06 -19.70 -6.97
CA PHE A 56 -7.86 -19.16 -5.64
C PHE A 56 -6.74 -18.12 -5.60
N ALA A 57 -5.56 -18.44 -6.12
CA ALA A 57 -4.45 -17.49 -6.18
C ALA A 57 -4.79 -16.20 -6.94
N PHE A 58 -5.55 -16.29 -8.04
CA PHE A 58 -6.02 -15.12 -8.79
C PHE A 58 -7.00 -14.28 -7.99
N VAL A 59 -7.99 -14.90 -7.32
CA VAL A 59 -8.96 -14.19 -6.48
C VAL A 59 -8.28 -13.51 -5.30
N SER A 60 -7.37 -14.22 -4.63
CA SER A 60 -6.53 -13.69 -3.54
C SER A 60 -5.67 -12.51 -3.99
N CYS A 61 -5.07 -12.59 -5.18
CA CYS A 61 -4.29 -11.52 -5.77
C CYS A 61 -5.16 -10.28 -6.04
N ILE A 62 -6.30 -10.44 -6.70
CA ILE A 62 -7.22 -9.34 -7.00
C ILE A 62 -7.75 -8.71 -5.71
N GLY A 63 -8.21 -9.52 -4.75
CA GLY A 63 -8.73 -9.03 -3.47
C GLY A 63 -7.70 -8.23 -2.68
N SER A 64 -6.47 -8.75 -2.62
CA SER A 64 -5.37 -8.05 -1.96
C SER A 64 -5.01 -6.77 -2.69
N LEU A 65 -4.88 -6.77 -4.03
CA LEU A 65 -4.59 -5.56 -4.80
C LEU A 65 -5.67 -4.47 -4.63
N CYS A 66 -6.95 -4.87 -4.65
CA CYS A 66 -8.07 -3.96 -4.42
C CYS A 66 -8.02 -3.30 -3.03
N PHE A 67 -7.53 -4.02 -2.02
CA PHE A 67 -7.35 -3.48 -0.67
C PHE A 67 -6.08 -2.63 -0.55
N SER A 68 -4.96 -3.08 -1.11
CA SER A 68 -3.65 -2.45 -0.96
C SER A 68 -3.53 -1.14 -1.73
N CYS A 69 -4.17 -1.01 -2.91
CA CYS A 69 -4.11 0.22 -3.70
C CYS A 69 -4.64 1.46 -2.95
N PRO A 70 -5.86 1.46 -2.37
CA PRO A 70 -6.36 2.57 -1.55
C PRO A 70 -5.50 2.86 -0.32
N ILE A 71 -4.99 1.81 0.35
CA ILE A 71 -4.17 1.94 1.56
C ILE A 71 -2.82 2.58 1.23
N LEU A 72 -2.19 2.18 0.12
CA LEU A 72 -0.95 2.78 -0.36
C LEU A 72 -1.17 4.24 -0.76
N ALA A 73 -2.27 4.55 -1.43
CA ALA A 73 -2.64 5.93 -1.74
C ALA A 73 -2.82 6.78 -0.48
N MET A 74 -3.23 6.20 0.66
CA MET A 74 -3.33 6.89 1.94
C MET A 74 -1.97 7.29 2.52
N VAL A 75 -0.88 6.57 2.21
CA VAL A 75 0.46 6.91 2.71
C VAL A 75 0.89 8.29 2.18
N ASP A 76 0.51 8.61 0.95
CA ASP A 76 0.81 9.89 0.29
C ASP A 76 -0.08 11.05 0.79
N LEU A 77 -1.19 10.77 1.48
CA LEU A 77 -2.12 11.79 1.96
C LEU A 77 -1.54 12.54 3.18
N SER A 78 -1.41 13.86 3.11
CA SER A 78 -0.82 14.70 4.18
C SER A 78 -1.62 14.75 5.51
N LEU A 79 -2.76 14.08 5.60
CA LEU A 79 -3.77 14.33 6.63
C LEU A 79 -3.42 13.80 8.04
N PHE A 80 -2.46 12.87 8.15
CA PHE A 80 -2.11 12.23 9.42
C PHE A 80 -0.59 12.16 9.66
N SER A 81 -0.18 12.26 10.93
CA SER A 81 1.21 12.04 11.35
C SER A 81 1.66 10.61 11.00
N TYR A 82 2.95 10.45 10.67
CA TYR A 82 3.52 9.18 10.22
C TYR A 82 3.23 8.00 11.17
N ARG A 83 3.17 8.26 12.49
CA ARG A 83 2.87 7.25 13.51
C ARG A 83 1.42 6.76 13.42
N VAL A 84 0.49 7.69 13.25
CA VAL A 84 -0.95 7.39 13.15
C VAL A 84 -1.22 6.61 11.86
N LYS A 85 -0.58 7.00 10.75
CA LYS A 85 -0.63 6.25 9.49
C LYS A 85 -0.12 4.81 9.66
N ALA A 86 1.01 4.63 10.32
CA ALA A 86 1.56 3.29 10.57
C ALA A 86 0.61 2.42 11.42
N ILE A 87 0.02 2.98 12.48
CA ILE A 87 -0.94 2.26 13.33
C ILE A 87 -2.20 1.89 12.54
N ILE A 88 -2.77 2.84 11.79
CA ILE A 88 -3.95 2.58 10.94
C ILE A 88 -3.62 1.51 9.91
N LEU A 89 -2.44 1.57 9.29
CA LEU A 89 -2.01 0.58 8.30
C LEU A 89 -1.88 -0.81 8.93
N VAL A 90 -1.21 -0.97 10.07
CA VAL A 90 -1.12 -2.27 10.75
C VAL A 90 -2.50 -2.78 11.17
N PHE A 91 -3.37 -1.90 11.69
CA PHE A 91 -4.72 -2.27 12.12
C PHE A 91 -5.58 -2.74 10.94
N THR A 92 -5.61 -1.97 9.85
CA THR A 92 -6.38 -2.29 8.64
C THR A 92 -5.86 -3.53 7.93
N GLN A 93 -4.54 -3.72 7.87
CA GLN A 93 -3.91 -4.94 7.37
C GLN A 93 -4.33 -6.17 8.19
N SER A 94 -4.24 -6.08 9.51
CA SER A 94 -4.64 -7.17 10.42
C SER A 94 -6.14 -7.48 10.30
N TRP A 95 -6.97 -6.44 10.19
CA TRP A 95 -8.41 -6.58 9.97
C TRP A 95 -8.72 -7.32 8.67
N PHE A 96 -8.12 -6.87 7.56
CA PHE A 96 -8.32 -7.49 6.28
C PHE A 96 -7.88 -8.95 6.30
N ILE A 97 -6.69 -9.26 6.81
CA ILE A 97 -6.19 -10.64 6.93
C ILE A 97 -7.15 -11.52 7.73
N TYR A 98 -7.64 -11.03 8.89
CA TYR A 98 -8.55 -11.80 9.72
C TYR A 98 -9.85 -12.14 8.99
N PHE A 99 -10.50 -11.14 8.37
CA PHE A 99 -11.79 -11.35 7.71
C PHE A 99 -11.68 -11.99 6.33
N TRP A 100 -10.55 -11.83 5.65
CA TRP A 100 -10.31 -12.38 4.32
C TRP A 100 -9.86 -13.84 4.37
N VAL A 101 -8.96 -14.18 5.29
CA VAL A 101 -8.33 -15.51 5.37
C VAL A 101 -9.06 -16.45 6.34
N PHE A 102 -9.50 -15.94 7.50
CA PHE A 102 -10.01 -16.79 8.58
C PHE A 102 -11.54 -16.74 8.75
N SER A 103 -12.23 -15.77 8.17
CA SER A 103 -13.67 -15.60 8.32
C SER A 103 -14.43 -15.99 7.04
N GLU A 104 -15.64 -16.52 7.19
CA GLU A 104 -16.57 -16.77 6.08
C GLU A 104 -17.17 -15.49 5.47
N ALA A 105 -16.78 -14.31 5.97
CA ALA A 105 -17.34 -13.01 5.63
C ALA A 105 -16.28 -12.09 4.99
N PRO A 106 -15.77 -12.41 3.79
CA PRO A 106 -14.68 -11.66 3.14
C PRO A 106 -15.07 -10.22 2.81
N TRP A 107 -16.37 -9.94 2.65
CA TRP A 107 -16.90 -8.59 2.41
C TRP A 107 -16.63 -7.62 3.58
N VAL A 108 -16.57 -8.12 4.82
CA VAL A 108 -16.29 -7.32 6.03
C VAL A 108 -14.84 -6.83 6.07
N GLY A 109 -13.94 -7.57 5.42
CA GLY A 109 -12.52 -7.19 5.29
C GLY A 109 -12.34 -5.85 4.57
N PHE A 110 -13.26 -5.46 3.69
CA PHE A 110 -13.20 -4.20 2.96
C PHE A 110 -13.77 -2.99 3.71
N LEU A 111 -14.41 -3.17 4.87
CA LEU A 111 -14.97 -2.04 5.62
C LEU A 111 -13.97 -0.92 5.91
N PRO A 112 -12.69 -1.20 6.27
CA PRO A 112 -11.71 -0.14 6.50
C PRO A 112 -11.33 0.63 5.23
N SER A 113 -11.61 0.12 4.03
CA SER A 113 -11.34 0.82 2.78
C SER A 113 -12.33 1.96 2.51
N ILE A 114 -13.54 1.92 3.11
CA ILE A 114 -14.57 2.96 2.98
C ILE A 114 -14.10 4.32 3.54
N PRO A 115 -13.64 4.43 4.81
CA PRO A 115 -13.14 5.70 5.33
C PRO A 115 -11.89 6.19 4.59
N VAL A 116 -11.04 5.27 4.10
CA VAL A 116 -9.88 5.60 3.26
C VAL A 116 -10.32 6.23 1.95
N TYR A 117 -11.31 5.64 1.28
CA TYR A 117 -11.89 6.17 0.05
C TYR A 117 -12.54 7.55 0.26
N LEU A 118 -13.27 7.74 1.37
CA LEU A 118 -13.87 9.03 1.71
C LEU A 118 -12.81 10.11 1.96
N ALA A 119 -11.73 9.77 2.67
CA ALA A 119 -10.60 10.67 2.89
C ALA A 119 -9.92 11.06 1.57
N MET A 120 -9.67 10.08 0.70
CA MET A 120 -9.08 10.29 -0.63
C MET A 120 -9.98 11.19 -1.49
N ARG A 121 -11.30 10.95 -1.52
CA ARG A 121 -12.26 11.77 -2.27
C ARG A 121 -12.28 13.23 -1.82
N ARG A 122 -12.05 13.48 -0.53
CA ARG A 122 -11.98 14.84 0.02
C ARG A 122 -10.69 15.57 -0.37
N GLN A 123 -9.57 14.86 -0.53
CA GLN A 123 -8.26 15.46 -0.82
C GLN A 123 -7.90 15.49 -2.31
N LEU A 124 -8.56 14.68 -3.15
CA LEU A 124 -8.48 14.74 -4.61
C LEU A 124 -8.57 16.16 -5.21
N PRO A 125 -9.49 17.06 -4.79
CA PRO A 125 -9.52 18.43 -5.29
C PRO A 125 -8.28 19.25 -4.89
N GLU A 126 -7.74 19.05 -3.69
CA GLU A 126 -6.53 19.76 -3.22
C GLU A 126 -5.28 19.28 -3.97
N ILE A 127 -5.17 17.98 -4.24
CA ILE A 127 -4.07 17.40 -5.03
C ILE A 127 -4.15 17.88 -6.48
N LYS A 128 -5.35 17.92 -7.08
CA LYS A 128 -5.54 18.47 -8.43
C LYS A 128 -5.24 19.97 -8.50
N ALA A 129 -5.57 20.73 -7.46
CA ALA A 129 -5.24 22.15 -7.38
C ALA A 129 -3.73 22.38 -7.24
N LYS A 130 -3.03 21.57 -6.45
CA LYS A 130 -1.56 21.61 -6.34
C LYS A 130 -0.87 21.16 -7.63
N ALA A 131 -1.36 20.11 -8.28
CA ALA A 131 -0.85 19.63 -9.56
C ALA A 131 -1.08 20.63 -10.70
N ALA A 132 -2.20 21.38 -10.68
CA ALA A 132 -2.47 22.45 -11.63
C ALA A 132 -1.58 23.69 -11.40
N ASN A 133 -1.13 23.93 -10.16
CA ASN A 133 -0.26 25.05 -9.81
C ASN A 133 1.25 24.77 -9.97
N GLY A 134 1.65 23.56 -10.37
CA GLY A 134 3.04 23.25 -10.72
C GLY A 134 4.01 23.10 -9.54
N ASP A 135 3.53 23.06 -8.29
CA ASP A 135 4.37 22.78 -7.11
C ASP A 135 4.65 21.27 -7.01
N TYR A 136 5.67 20.80 -7.72
CA TYR A 136 6.31 19.51 -7.47
C TYR A 136 7.41 19.67 -6.41
N ASP A 137 7.02 19.86 -5.16
CA ASP A 137 7.93 19.60 -4.04
C ASP A 137 7.84 18.12 -3.65
N LEU A 138 8.64 17.31 -4.37
CA LEU A 138 9.08 15.95 -4.01
C LEU A 138 10.38 16.02 -3.19
#